data_AF-A0AA96ZJZ6-F1
#
_entry.id   AF-A0AA96ZJZ6-F1
#
_cell.length_a   1.000
_cell.length_b   1.000
_cell.length_c   1.000
_cell.angle_alpha   90.00
_cell.angle_beta   90.00
_cell.angle_gamma   90.00
#
_symmetry.space_group_name_H-M   'P 1'
#
loop_
_entity.id
_entity.type
_entity.pdbx_description
1 polymer ?
#
loop_
_entity_poly.entity_id
_entity_poly.type
_entity_poly.pdbx_seq_one_letter_code
_entity_poly.pdbx_strand_id
1 'polypeptide(L)'
;MQPRVFAVVTAVLLAVLGLGSVMVTDWTPKSATAAAAADPGGPRPGAAPDAAASPSPTGDPAVWTRSTLRNKLMTEMAATDPGVALADLDKISKDKPYTVRFCHPIAHELGHAAVERYHQDFQKVISFPHETCAAGYLHGAVEEMLANSKDPQSDILTLCAPANTGPCIHGVGHGIMFVTKQDIPAARALCDKFPSQSRRITCSEGVFMQLFAPDEEDEKAKANLPADKLAAEPLYPCPEQPALYQSACFFYAPTFFLSSHDYANHPEAFAQALQWCLNGQASGGAEDCSRGAGSRTMKYNLDRPDWAAQQCATPKDGWQRKACTQGLVSYYTVNDTTAGAAGRLCAQISNKEIQGYCRSAGGLSSTLD
;
A
#
# COMPACT_ATOMS: atom_id res chain seq x y z
N MET A 1 29.02 -43.10 -22.75
CA MET A 1 27.56 -43.32 -22.91
C MET A 1 26.95 -42.05 -23.47
N GLN A 2 26.17 -42.14 -24.56
CA GLN A 2 25.72 -40.95 -25.30
C GLN A 2 24.61 -40.17 -24.55
N PRO A 3 24.65 -38.83 -24.54
CA PRO A 3 23.72 -37.97 -23.78
C PRO A 3 22.25 -38.12 -24.19
N ARG A 4 21.98 -38.69 -25.37
CA ARG A 4 20.63 -38.96 -25.88
C ARG A 4 19.93 -40.11 -25.16
N VAL A 5 20.68 -41.08 -24.62
CA VAL A 5 20.09 -42.23 -23.91
C VAL A 5 19.59 -41.81 -22.52
N PHE A 6 20.28 -40.88 -21.86
CA PHE A 6 19.89 -40.38 -20.54
C PHE A 6 18.57 -39.58 -20.59
N ALA A 7 18.39 -38.74 -21.61
CA ALA A 7 17.16 -37.96 -21.78
C ALA A 7 15.91 -38.84 -22.02
N VAL A 8 16.07 -39.94 -22.77
CA VAL A 8 14.95 -40.87 -23.05
C VAL A 8 14.57 -41.66 -21.81
N VAL A 9 15.54 -42.12 -21.01
CA VAL A 9 15.26 -42.87 -19.78
C VAL A 9 14.56 -41.98 -18.74
N THR A 10 14.97 -40.71 -18.59
CA THR A 10 14.32 -39.78 -17.65
C THR A 10 12.88 -39.45 -18.06
N ALA A 11 12.61 -39.28 -19.36
CA ALA A 11 11.26 -39.01 -19.85
C ALA A 11 10.30 -40.19 -19.63
N VAL A 12 10.78 -41.44 -19.79
CA VAL A 12 9.97 -42.64 -19.54
C VAL A 12 9.66 -42.82 -18.05
N LEU A 13 10.62 -42.53 -17.16
CA LEU A 13 10.41 -42.63 -15.71
C LEU A 13 9.38 -41.61 -15.19
N LEU A 14 9.37 -40.39 -15.73
CA LEU A 14 8.38 -39.37 -15.35
C LEU A 14 6.96 -39.71 -15.85
N ALA A 15 6.83 -40.34 -17.01
CA ALA A 15 5.54 -40.76 -17.55
C ALA A 15 4.91 -41.91 -16.73
N VAL A 16 5.72 -42.85 -16.24
CA VAL A 16 5.23 -43.98 -15.42
C VAL A 16 4.79 -43.51 -14.03
N LEU A 17 5.45 -42.50 -13.45
CA LEU A 17 5.07 -41.94 -12.16
C LEU A 17 3.80 -41.07 -12.22
N GLY A 18 3.56 -40.36 -13.33
CA GLY A 18 2.37 -39.53 -13.51
C GLY A 18 1.06 -40.30 -13.72
N LEU A 19 1.12 -41.54 -14.23
CA LEU A 19 -0.05 -42.38 -14.46
C LEU A 19 -0.52 -43.15 -13.21
N GLY A 20 0.34 -43.31 -12.19
CA GLY A 20 0.00 -43.99 -10.93
C GLY A 20 -0.82 -43.15 -9.94
N SER A 21 -0.83 -41.83 -10.08
CA SER A 21 -1.46 -40.90 -9.12
C SER A 21 -2.96 -40.68 -9.34
N VAL A 22 -3.53 -41.17 -10.45
CA VAL A 22 -4.92 -40.87 -10.86
C VAL A 22 -5.89 -42.03 -10.56
N MET A 23 -5.40 -43.17 -10.02
CA MET A 23 -6.23 -44.37 -9.83
C MET A 23 -6.61 -44.72 -8.37
N VAL A 24 -6.34 -43.87 -7.36
CA VAL A 24 -6.58 -44.25 -5.94
C VAL A 24 -7.38 -43.23 -5.12
N THR A 25 -8.07 -42.27 -5.75
CA THR A 25 -8.87 -41.29 -5.01
C THR A 25 -10.34 -41.33 -5.41
N ASP A 26 -11.13 -42.15 -4.70
CA ASP A 26 -12.60 -42.11 -4.76
C ASP A 26 -13.12 -40.81 -4.12
N TRP A 27 -13.52 -39.84 -4.95
CA TRP A 27 -14.26 -38.66 -4.54
C TRP A 27 -15.76 -38.89 -4.71
N THR A 28 -16.39 -39.53 -3.74
CA THR A 28 -17.85 -39.50 -3.59
C THR A 28 -18.23 -39.12 -2.16
N PRO A 29 -18.84 -37.95 -1.91
CA PRO A 29 -19.36 -37.61 -0.60
C PRO A 29 -20.65 -38.39 -0.32
N LYS A 30 -20.68 -39.15 0.79
CA LYS A 30 -21.90 -39.78 1.33
C LYS A 30 -22.84 -38.70 1.87
N SER A 31 -24.08 -38.68 1.39
CA SER A 31 -25.16 -37.88 1.95
C SER A 31 -25.52 -38.35 3.36
N ALA A 32 -25.52 -37.44 4.33
CA ALA A 32 -26.02 -37.69 5.67
C ALA A 32 -27.55 -37.60 5.70
N THR A 33 -28.18 -38.65 6.21
CA THR A 33 -29.63 -38.75 6.46
C THR A 33 -30.07 -37.80 7.56
N ALA A 34 -31.12 -37.02 7.30
CA ALA A 34 -31.83 -36.24 8.30
C ALA A 34 -32.60 -37.17 9.25
N ALA A 35 -32.41 -36.97 10.56
CA ALA A 35 -33.23 -37.59 11.60
C ALA A 35 -34.31 -36.60 12.04
N ALA A 36 -35.56 -37.03 11.94
CA ALA A 36 -36.73 -36.32 12.46
C ALA A 36 -37.07 -36.82 13.87
N ALA A 37 -37.34 -35.89 14.79
CA ALA A 37 -38.18 -36.00 16.00
C ALA A 37 -38.03 -34.68 16.78
N ALA A 38 -38.96 -34.17 17.57
CA ALA A 38 -40.40 -34.28 17.77
C ALA A 38 -40.71 -33.16 18.78
N ASP A 39 -41.81 -32.45 18.59
CA ASP A 39 -42.33 -31.41 19.50
C ASP A 39 -42.81 -32.04 20.82
N PRO A 40 -42.73 -31.34 21.98
CA PRO A 40 -43.97 -30.73 22.48
C PRO A 40 -43.80 -29.39 23.23
N GLY A 41 -44.52 -28.38 22.77
CA GLY A 41 -45.51 -27.56 23.50
C GLY A 41 -45.25 -27.12 24.96
N GLY A 42 -45.15 -25.80 25.15
CA GLY A 42 -45.42 -25.11 26.44
C GLY A 42 -45.02 -23.62 26.41
N PRO A 43 -45.89 -22.66 26.84
CA PRO A 43 -45.70 -21.23 26.54
C PRO A 43 -44.89 -20.47 27.60
N ARG A 44 -43.99 -19.57 27.17
CA ARG A 44 -43.44 -18.49 28.00
C ARG A 44 -43.25 -17.18 27.19
N PRO A 45 -43.31 -16.02 27.86
CA PRO A 45 -43.82 -14.78 27.26
C PRO A 45 -42.74 -13.80 26.79
N GLY A 46 -43.06 -13.07 25.72
CA GLY A 46 -42.59 -11.70 25.46
C GLY A 46 -41.13 -11.51 25.03
N ALA A 47 -40.77 -11.97 23.83
CA ALA A 47 -39.58 -11.48 23.13
C ALA A 47 -39.90 -10.14 22.43
N ALA A 48 -39.03 -9.15 22.64
CA ALA A 48 -39.01 -7.90 21.87
C ALA A 48 -38.82 -8.20 20.37
N PRO A 49 -39.35 -7.39 19.45
CA PRO A 49 -39.19 -7.68 18.03
C PRO A 49 -37.72 -7.57 17.65
N ASP A 50 -37.17 -8.70 17.19
CA ASP A 50 -35.88 -8.77 16.52
C ASP A 50 -35.85 -7.74 15.39
N ALA A 51 -34.88 -6.82 15.46
CA ALA A 51 -34.53 -6.00 14.34
C ALA A 51 -34.10 -6.96 13.22
N ALA A 52 -34.94 -7.08 12.19
CA ALA A 52 -34.66 -7.91 11.03
C ALA A 52 -33.27 -7.55 10.49
N ALA A 53 -32.32 -8.47 10.61
CA ALA A 53 -31.07 -8.41 9.90
C ALA A 53 -31.41 -8.33 8.41
N SER A 54 -31.18 -7.15 7.82
CA SER A 54 -31.36 -6.97 6.39
C SER A 54 -30.41 -7.94 5.68
N PRO A 55 -30.85 -8.64 4.62
CA PRO A 55 -29.98 -9.54 3.89
C PRO A 55 -28.80 -8.74 3.34
N SER A 56 -27.58 -9.15 3.67
CA SER A 56 -26.38 -8.63 3.03
C SER A 56 -26.53 -8.82 1.51
N PRO A 57 -26.35 -7.78 0.69
CA PRO A 57 -26.47 -7.91 -0.75
C PRO A 57 -25.51 -8.99 -1.25
N THR A 58 -26.03 -10.01 -1.94
CA THR A 58 -25.20 -11.00 -2.63
C THR A 58 -24.74 -10.37 -3.94
N GLY A 59 -23.63 -9.63 -3.90
CA GLY A 59 -23.01 -9.01 -5.07
C GLY A 59 -22.16 -7.80 -4.69
N ASP A 60 -21.21 -7.46 -5.56
CA ASP A 60 -20.39 -6.25 -5.40
C ASP A 60 -21.27 -4.99 -5.56
N PRO A 61 -21.05 -3.94 -4.73
CA PRO A 61 -21.76 -2.68 -4.87
C PRO A 61 -21.35 -1.95 -6.15
N ALA A 62 -22.21 -1.04 -6.62
CA ALA A 62 -21.90 -0.18 -7.77
C ALA A 62 -20.70 0.77 -7.50
N VAL A 63 -20.51 1.16 -6.23
CA VAL A 63 -19.41 2.00 -5.76
C VAL A 63 -18.84 1.40 -4.49
N TRP A 64 -17.52 1.24 -4.46
CA TRP A 64 -16.76 0.85 -3.29
C TRP A 64 -16.44 2.06 -2.43
N THR A 65 -16.75 1.94 -1.15
CA THR A 65 -16.10 2.74 -0.10
C THR A 65 -14.92 1.96 0.46
N ARG A 66 -14.01 2.64 1.16
CA ARG A 66 -12.94 1.94 1.91
C ARG A 66 -13.55 0.85 2.81
N SER A 67 -14.56 1.20 3.61
CA SER A 67 -15.19 0.29 4.57
C SER A 67 -15.86 -0.93 3.91
N THR A 68 -16.58 -0.75 2.79
CA THR A 68 -17.26 -1.86 2.12
C THR A 68 -16.27 -2.80 1.43
N LEU A 69 -15.24 -2.25 0.77
CA LEU A 69 -14.20 -3.07 0.14
C LEU A 69 -13.38 -3.82 1.20
N ARG A 70 -12.97 -3.13 2.27
CA ARG A 70 -12.30 -3.71 3.43
C ARG A 70 -13.08 -4.89 4.00
N ASN A 71 -14.37 -4.68 4.32
CA ASN A 71 -15.18 -5.71 4.94
C ASN A 71 -15.37 -6.93 4.04
N LYS A 72 -15.53 -6.73 2.72
CA LYS A 72 -15.55 -7.83 1.75
C LYS A 72 -14.25 -8.63 1.83
N LEU A 73 -13.10 -7.96 1.70
CA LEU A 73 -11.80 -8.63 1.60
C LEU A 73 -11.39 -9.32 2.90
N MET A 74 -11.70 -8.73 4.06
CA MET A 74 -11.49 -9.37 5.35
C MET A 74 -12.36 -10.63 5.52
N THR A 75 -13.63 -10.57 5.07
CA THR A 75 -14.53 -11.73 5.09
C THR A 75 -14.03 -12.83 4.14
N GLU A 76 -13.58 -12.45 2.95
CA GLU A 76 -13.03 -13.37 1.96
C GLU A 76 -11.76 -14.04 2.47
N MET A 77 -10.82 -13.26 3.03
CA MET A 77 -9.60 -13.80 3.64
C MET A 77 -9.95 -14.79 4.77
N ALA A 78 -10.90 -14.46 5.65
CA ALA A 78 -11.32 -15.34 6.73
C ALA A 78 -11.91 -16.66 6.22
N ALA A 79 -12.68 -16.63 5.13
CA ALA A 79 -13.26 -17.81 4.50
C ALA A 79 -12.25 -18.61 3.65
N THR A 80 -11.17 -17.97 3.20
CA THR A 80 -10.17 -18.53 2.28
C THR A 80 -8.75 -18.34 2.83
N ASP A 81 -7.90 -17.57 2.16
CA ASP A 81 -6.55 -17.21 2.56
C ASP A 81 -6.18 -15.78 2.06
N PRO A 82 -5.04 -15.21 2.48
CA PRO A 82 -4.63 -13.89 2.02
C PRO A 82 -4.43 -13.80 0.50
N GLY A 83 -4.00 -14.87 -0.16
CA GLY A 83 -3.74 -14.86 -1.58
C GLY A 83 -5.00 -14.62 -2.42
N VAL A 84 -6.12 -15.24 -2.04
CA VAL A 84 -7.41 -15.02 -2.70
C VAL A 84 -7.89 -13.58 -2.51
N ALA A 85 -7.88 -13.08 -1.28
CA ALA A 85 -8.30 -11.70 -0.99
C ALA A 85 -7.42 -10.66 -1.69
N LEU A 86 -6.10 -10.87 -1.75
CA LEU A 86 -5.17 -9.97 -2.42
C LEU A 86 -5.34 -10.01 -3.95
N ALA A 87 -5.64 -11.18 -4.52
CA ALA A 87 -5.95 -11.29 -5.95
C ALA A 87 -7.24 -10.54 -6.30
N ASP A 88 -8.27 -10.61 -5.46
CA ASP A 88 -9.51 -9.88 -5.70
C ASP A 88 -9.37 -8.37 -5.45
N LEU A 89 -8.58 -7.96 -4.44
CA LEU A 89 -8.22 -6.55 -4.23
C LEU A 89 -7.49 -5.95 -5.44
N ASP A 90 -6.52 -6.68 -5.99
CA ASP A 90 -5.79 -6.28 -7.21
C ASP A 90 -6.73 -6.16 -8.41
N LYS A 91 -7.60 -7.16 -8.61
CA LYS A 91 -8.60 -7.16 -9.68
C LYS A 91 -9.57 -5.99 -9.57
N ILE A 92 -10.15 -5.76 -8.38
CA ILE A 92 -11.07 -4.65 -8.13
C ILE A 92 -10.35 -3.32 -8.38
N SER A 93 -9.11 -3.17 -7.92
CA SER A 93 -8.36 -1.93 -8.08
C SER A 93 -7.96 -1.63 -9.53
N LYS A 94 -7.78 -2.67 -10.36
CA LYS A 94 -7.59 -2.52 -11.81
C LYS A 94 -8.88 -2.19 -12.55
N ASP A 95 -10.00 -2.81 -12.17
CA ASP A 95 -11.32 -2.55 -12.78
C ASP A 95 -11.91 -1.19 -12.36
N LYS A 96 -11.61 -0.74 -11.14
CA LYS A 96 -12.10 0.50 -10.53
C LYS A 96 -10.94 1.34 -9.98
N PRO A 97 -10.14 2.02 -10.84
CA PRO A 97 -8.90 2.70 -10.43
C PRO A 97 -9.02 3.71 -9.27
N TYR A 98 -10.21 4.27 -9.04
CA TYR A 98 -10.43 5.16 -7.89
C TYR A 98 -10.24 4.48 -6.54
N THR A 99 -10.39 3.14 -6.45
CA THR A 99 -10.21 2.38 -5.19
C THR A 99 -8.75 2.31 -4.76
N VAL A 100 -7.79 2.60 -5.65
CA VAL A 100 -6.36 2.61 -5.30
C VAL A 100 -6.07 3.57 -4.14
N ARG A 101 -6.85 4.66 -4.01
CA ARG A 101 -6.73 5.61 -2.88
C ARG A 101 -6.78 4.94 -1.51
N PHE A 102 -7.50 3.83 -1.37
CA PHE A 102 -7.64 3.05 -0.13
C PHE A 102 -7.19 1.59 -0.26
N CYS A 103 -6.56 1.19 -1.37
CA CYS A 103 -6.02 -0.17 -1.60
C CYS A 103 -4.91 -0.47 -0.59
N HIS A 104 -3.96 0.44 -0.43
CA HIS A 104 -2.80 0.28 0.45
C HIS A 104 -3.18 0.03 1.92
N PRO A 105 -4.00 0.89 2.57
CA PRO A 105 -4.39 0.64 3.97
C PRO A 105 -5.22 -0.64 4.13
N ILE A 106 -6.08 -1.01 3.17
CA ILE A 106 -6.80 -2.29 3.24
C ILE A 106 -5.82 -3.47 3.17
N ALA A 107 -4.79 -3.38 2.33
CA ALA A 107 -3.76 -4.40 2.26
C ALA A 107 -2.96 -4.52 3.56
N HIS A 108 -2.68 -3.42 4.27
CA HIS A 108 -2.09 -3.47 5.62
C HIS A 108 -2.93 -4.32 6.56
N GLU A 109 -4.25 -4.05 6.63
CA GLU A 109 -5.16 -4.78 7.50
C GLU A 109 -5.22 -6.28 7.21
N LEU A 110 -5.14 -6.67 5.94
CA LEU A 110 -4.99 -8.08 5.54
C LEU A 110 -3.65 -8.66 6.05
N GLY A 111 -2.58 -7.87 6.02
CA GLY A 111 -1.25 -8.25 6.54
C GLY A 111 -1.26 -8.49 8.05
N HIS A 112 -1.85 -7.57 8.82
CA HIS A 112 -2.03 -7.72 10.27
C HIS A 112 -2.77 -9.01 10.61
N ALA A 113 -3.96 -9.19 10.01
CA ALA A 113 -4.80 -10.34 10.30
C ALA A 113 -4.17 -11.66 9.80
N ALA A 114 -3.33 -11.63 8.76
CA ALA A 114 -2.57 -12.80 8.34
C ALA A 114 -1.51 -13.20 9.39
N VAL A 115 -0.78 -12.25 9.96
CA VAL A 115 0.20 -12.52 11.03
C VAL A 115 -0.47 -13.14 12.26
N GLU A 116 -1.63 -12.61 12.67
CA GLU A 116 -2.42 -13.20 13.75
C GLU A 116 -2.88 -14.62 13.41
N ARG A 117 -3.46 -14.81 12.22
CA ARG A 117 -3.98 -16.10 11.75
C ARG A 117 -2.91 -17.18 11.67
N TYR A 118 -1.70 -16.82 11.23
CA TYR A 118 -0.58 -17.74 11.07
C TYR A 118 0.38 -17.71 12.26
N HIS A 119 -0.08 -17.23 13.43
CA HIS A 119 0.66 -17.31 14.69
C HIS A 119 2.09 -16.76 14.60
N GLN A 120 2.26 -15.62 13.93
CA GLN A 120 3.55 -14.94 13.73
C GLN A 120 4.56 -15.75 12.88
N ASP A 121 4.12 -16.74 12.11
CA ASP A 121 4.93 -17.38 11.07
C ASP A 121 5.08 -16.42 9.87
N PHE A 122 6.05 -15.51 9.98
CA PHE A 122 6.29 -14.50 8.96
C PHE A 122 6.63 -15.10 7.60
N GLN A 123 7.34 -16.23 7.55
CA GLN A 123 7.66 -16.90 6.29
C GLN A 123 6.40 -17.44 5.60
N LYS A 124 5.45 -17.98 6.37
CA LYS A 124 4.15 -18.34 5.83
C LYS A 124 3.38 -17.12 5.35
N VAL A 125 3.36 -16.02 6.10
CA VAL A 125 2.64 -14.79 5.73
C VAL A 125 3.16 -14.20 4.42
N ILE A 126 4.47 -14.08 4.24
CA ILE A 126 5.07 -13.53 3.02
C ILE A 126 5.14 -14.55 1.86
N SER A 127 4.72 -15.81 2.08
CA SER A 127 4.56 -16.79 1.00
C SER A 127 3.41 -16.46 0.05
N PHE A 128 2.46 -15.62 0.50
CA PHE A 128 1.37 -15.09 -0.33
C PHE A 128 1.84 -13.89 -1.17
N PRO A 129 1.16 -13.55 -2.28
CA PRO A 129 1.49 -12.36 -3.08
C PRO A 129 1.50 -11.10 -2.21
N HIS A 130 2.62 -10.38 -2.16
CA HIS A 130 2.82 -9.30 -1.19
C HIS A 130 3.26 -7.98 -1.81
N GLU A 131 3.14 -7.84 -3.13
CA GLU A 131 3.42 -6.61 -3.88
C GLU A 131 2.15 -5.80 -4.19
N THR A 132 0.96 -6.40 -3.99
CA THR A 132 -0.35 -5.76 -4.24
C THR A 132 -0.48 -4.45 -3.45
N CYS A 133 -1.06 -3.42 -4.10
CA CYS A 133 -1.24 -2.08 -3.54
C CYS A 133 0.08 -1.44 -3.03
N ALA A 134 1.16 -1.49 -3.82
CA ALA A 134 2.48 -0.98 -3.40
C ALA A 134 2.99 -1.65 -2.10
N ALA A 135 2.93 -2.97 -2.08
CA ALA A 135 3.36 -3.83 -0.97
C ALA A 135 2.66 -3.61 0.38
N GLY A 136 1.43 -3.08 0.38
CA GLY A 136 0.70 -2.80 1.63
C GLY A 136 0.50 -4.03 2.52
N TYR A 137 0.31 -5.22 1.93
CA TYR A 137 0.21 -6.47 2.71
C TYR A 137 1.51 -6.83 3.43
N LEU A 138 2.66 -6.66 2.76
CA LEU A 138 3.97 -6.86 3.37
C LEU A 138 4.19 -5.87 4.53
N HIS A 139 3.85 -4.60 4.32
CA HIS A 139 4.00 -3.56 5.33
C HIS A 139 3.16 -3.85 6.57
N GLY A 140 1.87 -4.14 6.43
CA GLY A 140 1.01 -4.52 7.56
C GLY A 140 1.49 -5.78 8.30
N ALA A 141 1.99 -6.78 7.57
CA ALA A 141 2.61 -7.95 8.19
C ALA A 141 3.87 -7.58 8.99
N VAL A 142 4.72 -6.69 8.48
CA VAL A 142 5.90 -6.19 9.20
C VAL A 142 5.50 -5.38 10.43
N GLU A 143 4.51 -4.51 10.32
CA GLU A 143 3.95 -3.73 11.42
C GLU A 143 3.47 -4.65 12.55
N GLU A 144 2.69 -5.68 12.24
CA GLU A 144 2.16 -6.64 13.23
C GLU A 144 3.27 -7.46 13.91
N MET A 145 4.26 -7.91 13.13
CA MET A 145 5.41 -8.64 13.68
C MET A 145 6.19 -7.77 14.69
N LEU A 146 6.43 -6.51 14.35
CA LEU A 146 7.18 -5.58 15.19
C LEU A 146 6.37 -5.09 16.40
N ALA A 147 5.06 -4.90 16.26
CA ALA A 147 4.18 -4.56 17.38
C ALA A 147 4.15 -5.64 18.46
N ASN A 148 4.28 -6.92 18.07
CA ASN A 148 4.34 -8.07 18.98
C ASN A 148 5.76 -8.52 19.33
N SER A 149 6.79 -7.81 18.88
CA SER A 149 8.19 -8.16 19.14
C SER A 149 8.57 -7.93 20.59
N LYS A 150 9.29 -8.89 21.17
CA LYS A 150 9.90 -8.77 22.50
C LYS A 150 11.30 -8.11 22.45
N ASP A 151 11.91 -8.05 21.26
CA ASP A 151 13.19 -7.41 21.02
C ASP A 151 13.19 -6.67 19.66
N PRO A 152 12.40 -5.59 19.54
CA PRO A 152 12.24 -4.90 18.26
C PRO A 152 13.55 -4.30 17.76
N GLN A 153 14.52 -4.03 18.64
CA GLN A 153 15.83 -3.49 18.29
C GLN A 153 16.65 -4.46 17.43
N SER A 154 16.49 -5.76 17.65
CA SER A 154 17.10 -6.83 16.87
C SER A 154 16.21 -7.19 15.66
N ASP A 155 14.91 -7.35 15.89
CA ASP A 155 13.99 -7.84 14.87
C ASP A 155 13.88 -6.91 13.65
N ILE A 156 13.98 -5.58 13.81
CA ILE A 156 13.99 -4.66 12.67
C ILE A 156 15.13 -4.93 11.68
N LEU A 157 16.24 -5.54 12.12
CA LEU A 157 17.41 -5.83 11.28
C LEU A 157 17.35 -7.23 10.67
N THR A 158 16.61 -8.15 11.28
CA THR A 158 16.59 -9.57 10.91
C THR A 158 15.31 -9.98 10.20
N LEU A 159 14.18 -9.29 10.42
CA LEU A 159 12.88 -9.65 9.88
C LEU A 159 12.87 -9.73 8.34
N CYS A 160 13.55 -8.79 7.68
CA CYS A 160 13.67 -8.76 6.22
C CYS A 160 14.82 -9.62 5.67
N ALA A 161 15.63 -10.27 6.52
CA ALA A 161 16.76 -11.07 6.09
C ALA A 161 16.31 -12.42 5.48
N PRO A 162 17.09 -12.99 4.56
CA PRO A 162 18.32 -12.46 3.97
C PRO A 162 18.08 -11.50 2.80
N ALA A 163 16.87 -11.47 2.23
CA ALA A 163 16.57 -10.75 0.98
C ALA A 163 16.75 -9.22 1.11
N ASN A 164 16.37 -8.65 2.25
CA ASN A 164 16.52 -7.23 2.57
C ASN A 164 16.01 -6.32 1.45
N THR A 165 14.81 -6.63 0.92
CA THR A 165 14.20 -5.89 -0.18
C THR A 165 13.77 -4.50 0.26
N GLY A 166 13.73 -3.56 -0.69
CA GLY A 166 13.27 -2.18 -0.45
C GLY A 166 11.89 -2.12 0.21
N PRO A 167 10.84 -2.78 -0.34
CA PRO A 167 9.50 -2.79 0.25
C PRO A 167 9.47 -3.33 1.69
N CYS A 168 10.24 -4.39 2.00
CA CYS A 168 10.28 -4.90 3.38
C CYS A 168 10.91 -3.89 4.34
N ILE A 169 12.05 -3.28 3.96
CA ILE A 169 12.74 -2.28 4.79
C ILE A 169 11.89 -1.01 4.94
N HIS A 170 11.13 -0.63 3.92
CA HIS A 170 10.16 0.44 4.00
C HIS A 170 9.08 0.10 5.04
N GLY A 171 8.48 -1.10 4.98
CA GLY A 171 7.54 -1.60 5.99
C GLY A 171 8.13 -1.64 7.41
N VAL A 172 9.42 -1.93 7.58
CA VAL A 172 10.10 -1.83 8.88
C VAL A 172 10.04 -0.40 9.43
N GLY A 173 10.19 0.60 8.55
CA GLY A 173 10.01 2.00 8.91
C GLY A 173 8.63 2.30 9.48
N HIS A 174 7.58 1.70 8.93
CA HIS A 174 6.24 1.82 9.49
C HIS A 174 6.16 1.16 10.88
N GLY A 175 6.57 -0.10 11.00
CA GLY A 175 6.54 -0.83 12.27
C GLY A 175 7.34 -0.15 13.39
N ILE A 176 8.46 0.50 13.05
CA ILE A 176 9.25 1.33 13.96
C ILE A 176 8.39 2.43 14.61
N MET A 177 7.47 3.05 13.88
CA MET A 177 6.62 4.11 14.42
C MET A 177 5.65 3.61 15.50
N PHE A 178 5.24 2.34 15.44
CA PHE A 178 4.48 1.70 16.51
C PHE A 178 5.38 1.39 17.72
N VAL A 179 6.58 0.84 17.47
CA VAL A 179 7.57 0.52 18.51
C VAL A 179 7.99 1.77 19.30
N THR A 180 8.24 2.88 18.61
CA THR A 180 8.71 4.13 19.23
C THR A 180 7.57 5.06 19.65
N LYS A 181 6.31 4.65 19.47
CA LYS A 181 5.12 5.45 19.82
C LYS A 181 5.15 6.82 19.16
N GLN A 182 5.45 6.85 17.86
CA GLN A 182 5.52 8.06 17.03
C GLN A 182 6.67 9.03 17.41
N ASP A 183 7.63 8.62 18.24
CA ASP A 183 8.83 9.42 18.52
C ASP A 183 9.79 9.38 17.30
N ILE A 184 9.83 10.49 16.56
CA ILE A 184 10.62 10.63 15.32
C ILE A 184 12.13 10.52 15.57
N PRO A 185 12.73 11.24 16.55
CA PRO A 185 14.13 11.01 16.91
C PRO A 185 14.47 9.54 17.20
N ALA A 186 13.66 8.84 17.98
CA ALA A 186 13.88 7.43 18.31
C ALA A 186 13.69 6.52 17.09
N ALA A 187 12.70 6.81 16.24
CA ALA A 187 12.45 6.07 15.00
C ALA A 187 13.65 6.15 14.04
N ARG A 188 14.21 7.34 13.85
CA ARG A 188 15.42 7.53 13.03
C ARG A 188 16.63 6.81 13.61
N ALA A 189 16.82 6.85 14.94
CA ALA A 189 17.91 6.15 15.60
C ALA A 189 17.83 4.62 15.37
N LEU A 190 16.62 4.08 15.17
CA LEU A 190 16.44 2.70 14.73
C LEU A 190 16.81 2.50 13.27
N CYS A 191 16.35 3.37 12.36
CA CYS A 191 16.76 3.32 10.95
C CYS A 191 18.28 3.45 10.78
N ASP A 192 18.97 4.24 11.61
CA ASP A 192 20.44 4.41 11.58
C ASP A 192 21.22 3.11 11.77
N LYS A 193 20.59 2.08 12.36
CA LYS A 193 21.20 0.75 12.54
C LYS A 193 21.38 -0.01 11.23
N PHE A 194 20.65 0.34 10.17
CA PHE A 194 20.87 -0.28 8.87
C PHE A 194 22.27 0.06 8.34
N PRO A 195 23.00 -0.92 7.77
CA PRO A 195 24.42 -0.76 7.46
C PRO A 195 24.68 0.21 6.30
N SER A 196 23.76 0.31 5.33
CA SER A 196 23.92 1.18 4.16
C SER A 196 23.02 2.40 4.21
N GLN A 197 23.52 3.53 3.71
CA GLN A 197 22.78 4.79 3.63
C GLN A 197 21.46 4.64 2.87
N SER A 198 21.44 3.89 1.77
CA SER A 198 20.22 3.63 0.99
C SER A 198 19.14 2.91 1.81
N ARG A 199 19.52 1.95 2.66
CA ARG A 199 18.56 1.26 3.55
C ARG A 199 18.06 2.17 4.67
N ARG A 200 18.91 3.04 5.21
CA ARG A 200 18.50 4.08 6.18
C ARG A 200 17.45 5.01 5.59
N ILE A 201 17.67 5.47 4.35
CA ILE A 201 16.72 6.30 3.62
C ILE A 201 15.41 5.53 3.41
N THR A 202 15.47 4.31 2.89
CA THR A 202 14.28 3.47 2.64
C THR A 202 13.45 3.25 3.91
N CYS A 203 14.12 2.96 5.03
CA CYS A 203 13.47 2.86 6.35
C CYS A 203 12.82 4.19 6.76
N SER A 204 13.52 5.32 6.57
CA SER A 204 12.98 6.63 6.90
C SER A 204 11.78 7.04 6.02
N GLU A 205 11.73 6.58 4.77
CA GLU A 205 10.57 6.79 3.90
C GLU A 205 9.31 6.16 4.50
N GLY A 206 9.42 4.94 5.05
CA GLY A 206 8.32 4.30 5.76
C GLY A 206 7.93 5.02 7.06
N VAL A 207 8.92 5.49 7.82
CA VAL A 207 8.70 6.32 9.03
C VAL A 207 7.88 7.56 8.70
N PHE A 208 8.27 8.33 7.68
CA PHE A 208 7.55 9.56 7.33
C PHE A 208 6.24 9.31 6.59
N MET A 209 6.13 8.20 5.84
CA MET A 209 4.85 7.77 5.30
C MET A 209 3.85 7.51 6.43
N GLN A 210 4.25 6.74 7.43
CA GLN A 210 3.43 6.45 8.59
C GLN A 210 3.13 7.69 9.42
N LEU A 211 4.06 8.66 9.52
CA LEU A 211 3.83 9.92 10.25
C LEU A 211 2.73 10.78 9.60
N PHE A 212 2.78 10.97 8.27
CA PHE A 212 1.90 11.91 7.56
C PHE A 212 0.64 11.26 6.98
N ALA A 213 0.59 9.94 6.90
CA ALA A 213 -0.53 9.16 6.40
C ALA A 213 -0.96 8.03 7.35
N PRO A 214 -1.02 8.23 8.69
CA PRO A 214 -1.46 7.17 9.57
C PRO A 214 -2.95 6.98 9.31
N ASP A 215 -3.32 5.85 8.70
CA ASP A 215 -4.67 5.48 8.27
C ASP A 215 -5.54 6.68 7.84
N GLU A 216 -5.51 7.07 6.56
CA GLU A 216 -6.02 8.35 6.00
C GLU A 216 -7.49 8.75 6.32
N GLU A 217 -8.26 7.93 7.04
CA GLU A 217 -9.61 8.20 7.55
C GLU A 217 -9.72 8.22 9.10
N ASP A 218 -8.63 7.96 9.84
CA ASP A 218 -8.57 8.08 11.29
C ASP A 218 -8.15 9.50 11.70
N GLU A 219 -9.14 10.31 12.07
CA GLU A 219 -8.92 11.66 12.59
C GLU A 219 -8.00 11.70 13.84
N LYS A 220 -7.95 10.61 14.63
CA LYS A 220 -7.02 10.52 15.78
C LYS A 220 -5.57 10.39 15.33
N ALA A 221 -5.37 9.81 14.15
CA ALA A 221 -4.06 9.58 13.58
C ALA A 221 -3.45 10.89 13.03
N LYS A 222 -4.27 11.83 12.55
CA LYS A 222 -3.87 13.21 12.21
C LYS A 222 -3.37 14.02 13.41
N ALA A 223 -3.80 13.67 14.63
CA ALA A 223 -3.46 14.39 15.86
C ALA A 223 -2.03 14.12 16.39
N ASN A 224 -1.23 13.30 15.69
CA ASN A 224 0.15 12.98 16.10
C ASN A 224 1.15 14.13 15.83
N LEU A 225 0.80 15.11 15.00
CA LEU A 225 1.62 16.29 14.77
C LEU A 225 1.19 17.44 15.70
N PRO A 226 2.11 18.03 16.50
CA PRO A 226 1.74 19.11 17.43
C PRO A 226 1.28 20.37 16.70
N ALA A 227 0.07 20.83 17.00
CA ALA A 227 -0.54 21.99 16.33
C ALA A 227 0.25 23.29 16.53
N ASP A 228 0.85 23.48 17.70
CA ASP A 228 1.72 24.63 18.02
C ASP A 228 2.98 24.64 17.14
N LYS A 229 3.57 23.46 16.90
CA LYS A 229 4.74 23.33 16.01
C LYS A 229 4.37 23.53 14.55
N LEU A 230 3.24 22.98 14.09
CA LEU A 230 2.73 23.19 12.74
C LEU A 230 2.37 24.66 12.47
N ALA A 231 1.84 25.37 13.48
CA ALA A 231 1.56 26.80 13.37
C ALA A 231 2.83 27.64 13.24
N ALA A 232 3.93 27.23 13.88
CA ALA A 232 5.22 27.91 13.79
C ALA A 232 6.01 27.53 12.52
N GLU A 233 5.91 26.27 12.09
CA GLU A 233 6.61 25.70 10.94
C GLU A 233 5.63 24.81 10.15
N PRO A 234 5.03 25.32 9.06
CA PRO A 234 4.01 24.59 8.30
C PRO A 234 4.47 23.24 7.77
N LEU A 235 5.78 23.04 7.54
CA LEU A 235 6.36 21.79 7.06
C LEU A 235 6.96 20.95 8.19
N TYR A 236 6.58 21.19 9.44
CA TYR A 236 7.03 20.41 10.59
C TYR A 236 6.74 18.90 10.41
N PRO A 237 7.69 18.00 10.74
CA PRO A 237 9.01 18.25 11.32
C PRO A 237 10.15 18.33 10.28
N CYS A 238 9.87 18.53 9.00
CA CYS A 238 10.86 18.28 7.95
C CYS A 238 12.12 19.17 8.01
N PRO A 239 12.03 20.50 8.27
CA PRO A 239 13.23 21.32 8.40
C PRO A 239 14.17 20.90 9.54
N GLU A 240 13.64 20.28 10.61
CA GLU A 240 14.43 19.85 11.76
C GLU A 240 15.12 18.48 11.57
N GLN A 241 14.80 17.78 10.47
CA GLN A 241 15.40 16.47 10.19
C GLN A 241 16.86 16.61 9.78
N PRO A 242 17.72 15.63 10.10
CA PRO A 242 19.05 15.54 9.50
C PRO A 242 18.95 15.48 7.97
N ALA A 243 19.93 16.05 7.26
CA ALA A 243 19.93 16.16 5.80
C ALA A 243 19.67 14.83 5.07
N LEU A 244 20.14 13.71 5.64
CA LEU A 244 19.91 12.36 5.11
C LEU A 244 18.41 12.00 5.00
N TYR A 245 17.59 12.53 5.90
CA TYR A 245 16.18 12.14 6.10
C TYR A 245 15.20 13.23 5.65
N GLN A 246 15.68 14.45 5.39
CA GLN A 246 14.85 15.58 4.97
C GLN A 246 14.05 15.27 3.71
N SER A 247 14.68 14.66 2.70
CA SER A 247 14.04 14.37 1.42
C SER A 247 12.81 13.48 1.57
N ALA A 248 12.92 12.41 2.37
CA ALA A 248 11.81 11.53 2.68
C ALA A 248 10.69 12.28 3.42
N CYS A 249 11.02 13.06 4.45
CA CYS A 249 10.02 13.84 5.18
C CYS A 249 9.24 14.79 4.27
N PHE A 250 9.96 15.64 3.51
CA PHE A 250 9.33 16.60 2.61
C PHE A 250 8.47 15.89 1.55
N PHE A 251 8.91 14.75 1.02
CA PHE A 251 8.14 13.99 0.05
C PHE A 251 6.78 13.51 0.60
N TYR A 252 6.70 13.08 1.86
CA TYR A 252 5.45 12.59 2.46
C TYR A 252 4.55 13.69 3.05
N ALA A 253 5.12 14.85 3.41
CA ALA A 253 4.42 15.98 4.06
C ALA A 253 3.13 16.46 3.35
N PRO A 254 3.03 16.50 2.00
CA PRO A 254 1.79 16.89 1.31
C PRO A 254 0.57 16.04 1.65
N THR A 255 0.76 14.82 2.18
CA THR A 255 -0.36 13.98 2.62
C THR A 255 -1.14 14.63 3.77
N PHE A 256 -0.42 15.26 4.71
CA PHE A 256 -1.04 16.02 5.81
C PHE A 256 -1.77 17.26 5.29
N PHE A 257 -1.16 18.00 4.36
CA PHE A 257 -1.78 19.18 3.78
C PHE A 257 -3.11 18.80 3.12
N LEU A 258 -3.10 17.82 2.21
CA LEU A 258 -4.30 17.40 1.48
C LEU A 258 -5.40 16.90 2.42
N SER A 259 -5.05 16.07 3.41
CA SER A 259 -6.03 15.51 4.34
C SER A 259 -6.62 16.54 5.30
N SER A 260 -5.89 17.61 5.61
CA SER A 260 -6.37 18.74 6.44
C SER A 260 -7.22 19.75 5.66
N HIS A 261 -7.20 19.69 4.32
CA HIS A 261 -7.95 20.58 3.43
C HIS A 261 -9.07 19.88 2.67
N ASP A 262 -9.50 18.69 3.15
CA ASP A 262 -10.60 17.92 2.56
C ASP A 262 -10.49 17.79 1.03
N TYR A 263 -9.33 17.34 0.56
CA TYR A 263 -9.01 17.23 -0.88
C TYR A 263 -10.07 16.46 -1.70
N ALA A 264 -10.86 15.61 -1.05
CA ALA A 264 -11.92 14.83 -1.68
C ALA A 264 -13.08 15.72 -2.18
N ASN A 265 -13.40 16.80 -1.46
CA ASN A 265 -14.43 17.77 -1.83
C ASN A 265 -13.84 19.09 -2.37
N HIS A 266 -12.54 19.31 -2.16
CA HIS A 266 -11.82 20.54 -2.52
C HIS A 266 -10.65 20.25 -3.47
N PRO A 267 -10.89 20.02 -4.78
CA PRO A 267 -9.84 19.67 -5.74
C PRO A 267 -8.77 20.77 -5.91
N GLU A 268 -9.06 22.03 -5.58
CA GLU A 268 -8.08 23.11 -5.52
C GLU A 268 -6.93 22.84 -4.53
N ALA A 269 -7.15 21.97 -3.53
CA ALA A 269 -6.14 21.59 -2.54
C ALA A 269 -4.88 21.01 -3.18
N PHE A 270 -4.97 20.35 -4.34
CA PHE A 270 -3.80 19.81 -5.04
C PHE A 270 -2.87 20.90 -5.57
N ALA A 271 -3.43 21.96 -6.17
CA ALA A 271 -2.65 23.11 -6.61
C ALA A 271 -2.15 23.95 -5.41
N GLN A 272 -2.95 24.06 -4.36
CA GLN A 272 -2.56 24.73 -3.12
C GLN A 272 -1.42 24.00 -2.40
N ALA A 273 -1.39 22.67 -2.42
CA ALA A 273 -0.29 21.87 -1.87
C ALA A 273 1.05 22.20 -2.54
N LEU A 274 1.06 22.45 -3.85
CA LEU A 274 2.25 22.89 -4.58
C LEU A 274 2.71 24.29 -4.13
N GLN A 275 1.77 25.22 -3.89
CA GLN A 275 2.13 26.53 -3.32
C GLN A 275 2.67 26.39 -1.89
N TRP A 276 2.04 25.54 -1.08
CA TRP A 276 2.48 25.26 0.28
C TRP A 276 3.90 24.65 0.34
N CYS A 277 4.26 23.80 -0.62
CA CYS A 277 5.60 23.23 -0.72
C CYS A 277 6.72 24.28 -0.91
N LEU A 278 6.40 25.49 -1.38
CA LEU A 278 7.39 26.57 -1.52
C LEU A 278 7.95 27.07 -0.18
N ASN A 279 7.30 26.73 0.94
CA ASN A 279 7.83 26.99 2.27
C ASN A 279 9.05 26.10 2.62
N GLY A 280 9.30 25.04 1.84
CA GLY A 280 10.37 24.06 2.08
C GLY A 280 11.77 24.54 1.68
N GLN A 281 12.27 25.59 2.32
CA GLN A 281 13.54 26.22 1.90
C GLN A 281 14.79 25.41 2.28
N ALA A 282 14.68 24.47 3.24
CA ALA A 282 15.81 23.67 3.70
C ALA A 282 16.22 22.60 2.68
N SER A 283 17.50 22.59 2.27
CA SER A 283 18.15 21.49 1.53
C SER A 283 17.43 20.98 0.27
N GLY A 284 16.66 21.82 -0.44
CA GLY A 284 15.87 21.38 -1.60
C GLY A 284 14.48 20.83 -1.24
N GLY A 285 14.01 21.04 -0.02
CA GLY A 285 12.72 20.57 0.48
C GLY A 285 11.52 20.99 -0.38
N ALA A 286 11.57 22.14 -1.04
CA ALA A 286 10.53 22.59 -1.95
C ALA A 286 10.41 21.69 -3.19
N GLU A 287 11.53 21.17 -3.69
CA GLU A 287 11.56 20.21 -4.79
C GLU A 287 11.03 18.85 -4.35
N ASP A 288 11.52 18.34 -3.22
CA ASP A 288 11.08 17.05 -2.67
C ASP A 288 9.61 17.05 -2.26
N CYS A 289 9.13 18.15 -1.65
CA CYS A 289 7.72 18.35 -1.33
C CYS A 289 6.88 18.43 -2.59
N SER A 290 7.32 19.16 -3.62
CA SER A 290 6.57 19.26 -4.88
C SER A 290 6.48 17.91 -5.60
N ARG A 291 7.57 17.12 -5.57
CA ARG A 291 7.56 15.71 -6.03
C ARG A 291 6.58 14.88 -5.21
N GLY A 292 6.56 15.08 -3.89
CA GLY A 292 5.58 14.49 -2.98
C GLY A 292 4.14 14.82 -3.34
N ALA A 293 3.84 16.10 -3.62
CA ALA A 293 2.52 16.57 -3.98
C ALA A 293 2.05 15.96 -5.30
N GLY A 294 2.94 15.84 -6.29
CA GLY A 294 2.67 15.11 -7.52
C GLY A 294 2.33 13.64 -7.27
N SER A 295 3.10 12.96 -6.42
CA SER A 295 2.83 11.56 -6.05
C SER A 295 1.42 11.38 -5.46
N ARG A 296 0.99 12.28 -4.56
CA ARG A 296 -0.35 12.22 -3.94
C ARG A 296 -1.45 12.60 -4.92
N THR A 297 -1.16 13.56 -5.81
CA THR A 297 -2.09 13.94 -6.88
C THR A 297 -2.40 12.73 -7.75
N MET A 298 -1.40 11.95 -8.15
CA MET A 298 -1.63 10.70 -8.89
C MET A 298 -2.34 9.65 -8.03
N LYS A 299 -1.89 9.43 -6.79
CA LYS A 299 -2.50 8.45 -5.86
C LYS A 299 -4.02 8.56 -5.79
N TYR A 300 -4.53 9.77 -5.61
CA TYR A 300 -5.95 9.98 -5.40
C TYR A 300 -6.77 10.10 -6.69
N ASN A 301 -6.10 10.14 -7.86
CA ASN A 301 -6.72 10.43 -9.16
C ASN A 301 -6.18 9.54 -10.30
N LEU A 302 -5.89 8.27 -9.99
CA LEU A 302 -5.43 7.29 -10.99
C LEU A 302 -6.44 7.03 -12.12
N ASP A 303 -7.72 7.32 -11.88
CA ASP A 303 -8.80 7.28 -12.89
C ASP A 303 -8.77 8.48 -13.85
N ARG A 304 -7.96 9.53 -13.55
CA ARG A 304 -7.91 10.79 -14.32
C ARG A 304 -6.47 11.32 -14.47
N PRO A 305 -5.56 10.57 -15.12
CA PRO A 305 -4.15 10.93 -15.19
C PRO A 305 -3.88 12.27 -15.90
N ASP A 306 -4.67 12.63 -16.92
CA ASP A 306 -4.54 13.95 -17.56
C ASP A 306 -4.91 15.09 -16.60
N TRP A 307 -6.00 14.93 -15.84
CA TRP A 307 -6.40 15.90 -14.83
C TRP A 307 -5.33 16.07 -13.75
N ALA A 308 -4.72 14.97 -13.30
CA ALA A 308 -3.61 15.00 -12.35
C ALA A 308 -2.39 15.74 -12.92
N ALA A 309 -2.08 15.52 -14.21
CA ALA A 309 -1.04 16.24 -14.93
C ALA A 309 -1.34 17.74 -15.08
N GLN A 310 -2.61 18.12 -15.26
CA GLN A 310 -3.03 19.53 -15.28
C GLN A 310 -2.77 20.22 -13.93
N GLN A 311 -2.88 19.52 -12.79
CA GLN A 311 -2.52 20.10 -11.49
C GLN A 311 -1.03 20.43 -11.42
N CYS A 312 -0.17 19.56 -11.93
CA CYS A 312 1.27 19.81 -12.05
C CYS A 312 1.63 20.91 -13.07
N ALA A 313 0.69 21.36 -13.90
CA ALA A 313 0.89 22.50 -14.80
C ALA A 313 0.61 23.86 -14.14
N THR A 314 -0.02 23.88 -12.96
CA THR A 314 -0.39 25.13 -12.25
C THR A 314 0.78 25.96 -11.70
N PRO A 315 1.94 25.38 -11.31
CA PRO A 315 3.08 26.17 -10.87
C PRO A 315 3.63 27.13 -11.94
N LYS A 316 4.07 28.31 -11.51
CA LYS A 316 4.72 29.30 -12.39
C LYS A 316 6.13 28.86 -12.81
N ASP A 317 6.87 28.20 -11.93
CA ASP A 317 8.25 27.80 -12.17
C ASP A 317 8.34 26.42 -12.82
N GLY A 318 9.15 26.31 -13.89
CA GLY A 318 9.32 25.06 -14.63
C GLY A 318 9.96 23.94 -13.81
N TRP A 319 10.84 24.27 -12.85
CA TRP A 319 11.44 23.27 -11.96
C TRP A 319 10.37 22.60 -11.09
N GLN A 320 9.38 23.36 -10.61
CA GLN A 320 8.30 22.84 -9.77
C GLN A 320 7.34 21.98 -10.58
N ARG A 321 6.99 22.41 -11.80
CA ARG A 321 6.21 21.60 -12.75
C ARG A 321 6.90 20.26 -13.02
N LYS A 322 8.22 20.27 -13.24
CA LYS A 322 9.02 19.07 -13.44
C LYS A 322 9.02 18.16 -12.20
N ALA A 323 9.27 18.71 -11.02
CA ALA A 323 9.28 17.96 -9.76
C ALA A 323 7.93 17.28 -9.48
N CYS A 324 6.83 18.03 -9.61
CA CYS A 324 5.48 17.49 -9.50
C CYS A 324 5.25 16.34 -10.49
N THR A 325 5.67 16.52 -11.74
CA THR A 325 5.51 15.49 -12.78
C THR A 325 6.32 14.22 -12.48
N GLN A 326 7.53 14.34 -11.95
CA GLN A 326 8.31 13.20 -11.48
C GLN A 326 7.56 12.43 -10.38
N GLY A 327 6.87 13.15 -9.49
CA GLY A 327 5.97 12.58 -8.49
C GLY A 327 4.84 11.75 -9.09
N LEU A 328 4.15 12.29 -10.11
CA LEU A 328 3.08 11.58 -10.81
C LEU A 328 3.56 10.24 -11.36
N VAL A 329 4.70 10.26 -12.07
CA VAL A 329 5.29 9.07 -12.68
C VAL A 329 5.70 8.07 -11.61
N SER A 330 6.38 8.54 -10.55
CA SER A 330 6.83 7.70 -9.44
C SER A 330 5.67 6.90 -8.84
N TYR A 331 4.56 7.55 -8.47
CA TYR A 331 3.43 6.83 -7.88
C TYR A 331 2.78 5.87 -8.89
N TYR A 332 2.55 6.33 -10.13
CA TYR A 332 1.92 5.49 -11.16
C TYR A 332 2.70 4.19 -11.39
N THR A 333 4.03 4.27 -11.48
CA THR A 333 4.88 3.09 -11.74
C THR A 333 5.07 2.18 -10.53
N VAL A 334 4.86 2.70 -9.31
CA VAL A 334 4.81 1.87 -8.09
C VAL A 334 3.49 1.11 -8.01
N ASN A 335 2.39 1.70 -8.49
CA ASN A 335 1.09 1.05 -8.50
C ASN A 335 0.88 0.10 -9.70
N ASP A 336 1.40 0.45 -10.88
CA ASP A 336 1.38 -0.38 -12.09
C ASP A 336 2.81 -0.77 -12.48
N THR A 337 3.22 -1.96 -12.06
CA THR A 337 4.56 -2.52 -12.33
C THR A 337 4.67 -3.22 -13.68
N THR A 338 3.60 -3.21 -14.50
CA THR A 338 3.63 -3.86 -15.81
C THR A 338 4.52 -3.08 -16.78
N ALA A 339 5.18 -3.80 -17.70
CA ALA A 339 6.10 -3.19 -18.66
C ALA A 339 5.41 -2.05 -19.45
N GLY A 340 6.11 -0.91 -19.56
CA GLY A 340 5.62 0.26 -20.28
C GLY A 340 4.61 1.15 -19.53
N ALA A 341 4.40 0.95 -18.22
CA ALA A 341 3.49 1.75 -17.41
C ALA A 341 3.72 3.27 -17.54
N ALA A 342 4.97 3.73 -17.42
CA ALA A 342 5.30 5.15 -17.61
C ALA A 342 4.91 5.67 -19.00
N GLY A 343 5.13 4.87 -20.05
CA GLY A 343 4.76 5.24 -21.42
C GLY A 343 3.24 5.39 -21.59
N ARG A 344 2.46 4.47 -21.01
CA ARG A 344 0.99 4.54 -21.01
C ARG A 344 0.48 5.75 -20.23
N LEU A 345 1.08 6.07 -19.08
CA LEU A 345 0.75 7.28 -18.35
C LEU A 345 1.02 8.52 -19.23
N CYS A 346 2.24 8.67 -19.75
CA CYS A 346 2.62 9.89 -20.45
C CYS A 346 1.84 10.10 -21.75
N ALA A 347 1.37 9.03 -22.40
CA ALA A 347 0.52 9.11 -23.58
C ALA A 347 -0.87 9.72 -23.29
N GLN A 348 -1.33 9.67 -22.04
CA GLN A 348 -2.62 10.22 -21.62
C GLN A 348 -2.55 11.73 -21.31
N ILE A 349 -1.35 12.31 -21.22
CA ILE A 349 -1.14 13.71 -20.85
C ILE A 349 -1.26 14.62 -22.08
N SER A 350 -2.21 15.55 -22.02
CA SER A 350 -2.53 16.52 -23.08
C SER A 350 -1.58 17.72 -23.09
N ASN A 351 -1.17 18.21 -21.92
CA ASN A 351 -0.21 19.31 -21.80
C ASN A 351 1.19 18.86 -22.26
N LYS A 352 1.72 19.48 -23.32
CA LYS A 352 2.96 19.07 -23.96
C LYS A 352 4.22 19.25 -23.12
N GLU A 353 4.29 20.29 -22.30
CA GLU A 353 5.41 20.49 -21.38
C GLU A 353 5.43 19.39 -20.32
N ILE A 354 4.27 19.12 -19.69
CA ILE A 354 4.13 18.08 -18.68
C ILE A 354 4.34 16.68 -19.27
N GLN A 355 3.85 16.42 -20.49
CA GLN A 355 4.11 15.18 -21.22
C GLN A 355 5.62 14.98 -21.43
N GLY A 356 6.36 16.03 -21.79
CA GLY A 356 7.82 15.98 -21.92
C GLY A 356 8.51 15.62 -20.60
N TYR A 357 8.14 16.27 -19.50
CA TYR A 357 8.68 15.94 -18.17
C TYR A 357 8.32 14.52 -17.72
N CYS A 358 7.11 14.06 -17.99
CA CYS A 358 6.66 12.69 -17.70
C CYS A 358 7.55 11.68 -18.42
N ARG A 359 7.79 11.88 -19.72
CA ARG A 359 8.60 10.98 -20.53
C ARG A 359 10.05 10.94 -20.04
N SER A 360 10.64 12.10 -19.73
CA SER A 360 11.98 12.16 -19.14
C SER A 360 12.06 11.45 -17.78
N ALA A 361 11.06 11.62 -16.91
CA ALA A 361 10.99 10.93 -15.62
C ALA A 361 10.85 9.40 -15.78
N GLY A 362 10.15 8.95 -16.82
CA GLY A 362 10.00 7.53 -17.16
C GLY A 362 11.17 6.91 -17.93
N GLY A 363 12.27 7.66 -18.17
CA GLY A 363 13.40 7.19 -18.97
C GLY A 363 13.11 7.03 -20.47
N LEU A 364 12.10 7.74 -20.99
CA LEU A 364 11.65 7.72 -22.38
C LEU A 364 12.18 8.94 -23.15
N SER A 365 12.20 8.87 -24.50
CA SER A 365 12.45 10.05 -25.35
C SER A 365 11.50 11.19 -24.97
N SER A 366 11.97 12.43 -24.89
CA SER A 366 11.12 13.57 -24.51
C SER A 366 10.03 13.91 -25.53
N THR A 367 10.20 13.47 -26.78
CA THR A 367 9.22 13.56 -27.86
C THR A 367 8.58 12.19 -28.14
N LEU A 368 7.40 12.21 -28.75
CA LEU A 368 6.76 11.00 -29.29
C LEU A 368 7.24 10.66 -30.72
N ASP A 369 8.04 11.56 -31.32
CA ASP A 369 8.61 11.44 -32.65
C ASP A 369 9.77 10.43 -32.74
#